data_AF-A0AAW2G2M5-F1
#
_entry.id   AF-A0AAW2G2M5-F1
#
_cell.length_a   1.000
_cell.length_b   1.000
_cell.length_c   1.000
_cell.angle_alpha   90.00
_cell.angle_beta   90.00
_cell.angle_gamma   90.00
#
_symmetry.space_group_name_H-M   'P 1'
#
loop_
_entity.id
_entity.type
_entity.pdbx_description
1 polymer ?
#
loop_
_entity_poly.entity_id
_entity_poly.type
_entity_poly.pdbx_seq_one_letter_code
_entity_poly.pdbx_strand_id
1 'polypeptide(L)'
;MNVVGRLCRSTQTSRGCRNLHITRAIRNAYEGPGKTTVTFISKEIGSRLLVNQCNEIGFTLNTGTKIIGPTILFPRHAVCWNIASSRHINEASLSLFTVLEPKPDLLVIGLDDQYDFEFMKNIRQCVQKLNIASEIVSVHKACTVYNFINEEGRYVIAALIPPKQPKVPLKLGQRDSVKQITDSNSAKSGKTDSAKTK
;
A
#
# COMPACT_ATOMS: atom_id res chain seq x y z
N MET A 1 17.36 -23.65 -72.94
CA MET A 1 16.47 -24.60 -73.65
C MET A 1 16.12 -25.74 -72.71
N ASN A 2 14.82 -25.95 -72.47
CA ASN A 2 14.15 -26.97 -71.61
C ASN A 2 14.55 -26.96 -70.12
N VAL A 3 13.63 -27.03 -69.14
CA VAL A 3 12.69 -28.14 -68.88
C VAL A 3 11.39 -27.65 -68.21
N VAL A 4 10.33 -28.39 -68.51
CA VAL A 4 8.91 -28.36 -68.12
C VAL A 4 8.67 -28.52 -66.59
N GLY A 5 7.57 -27.94 -66.08
CA GLY A 5 6.96 -28.34 -64.81
C GLY A 5 5.53 -27.80 -64.65
N ARG A 6 4.54 -28.70 -64.62
CA ARG A 6 3.08 -28.43 -64.68
C ARG A 6 2.48 -27.88 -63.38
N LEU A 7 1.31 -27.26 -63.55
CA LEU A 7 0.27 -26.93 -62.57
C LEU A 7 0.03 -28.00 -61.47
N CYS A 8 -0.26 -27.52 -60.26
CA CYS A 8 -1.40 -27.99 -59.45
C CYS A 8 -1.90 -26.87 -58.51
N ARG A 9 -3.22 -26.62 -58.52
CA ARG A 9 -3.94 -25.82 -57.53
C ARG A 9 -4.12 -26.63 -56.25
N SER A 10 -4.08 -25.99 -55.09
CA SER A 10 -5.15 -26.15 -54.10
C SER A 10 -5.12 -25.02 -53.07
N THR A 11 -6.26 -24.35 -52.93
CA THR A 11 -6.58 -23.39 -51.87
C THR A 11 -7.03 -24.16 -50.63
N GLN A 12 -6.53 -23.78 -49.44
CA GLN A 12 -7.20 -24.14 -48.19
C GLN A 12 -7.00 -23.05 -47.14
N THR A 13 -7.98 -22.15 -47.06
CA THR A 13 -8.22 -21.27 -45.92
C THR A 13 -9.10 -22.02 -44.93
N SER A 14 -8.52 -22.54 -43.84
CA SER A 14 -9.33 -23.05 -42.72
C SER A 14 -9.80 -21.88 -41.85
N ARG A 15 -10.87 -21.19 -42.30
CA ARG A 15 -11.68 -20.36 -41.41
C ARG A 15 -12.48 -21.26 -40.48
N GLY A 16 -11.90 -21.62 -39.35
CA GLY A 16 -12.61 -22.25 -38.24
C GLY A 16 -13.47 -21.24 -37.48
N CYS A 17 -14.52 -20.69 -38.11
CA CYS A 17 -15.56 -19.97 -37.38
C CYS A 17 -16.41 -21.01 -36.65
N ARG A 18 -16.09 -21.27 -35.37
CA ARG A 18 -17.05 -21.95 -34.49
C ARG A 18 -18.20 -20.98 -34.25
N ASN A 19 -19.31 -21.19 -34.94
CA ASN A 19 -20.56 -20.52 -34.67
C ASN A 19 -21.04 -20.96 -33.27
N LEU A 20 -20.79 -20.14 -32.26
CA LEU A 20 -21.49 -20.26 -30.99
C LEU A 20 -22.94 -19.83 -31.24
N HIS A 21 -23.85 -20.79 -31.23
CA HIS A 21 -25.28 -20.52 -31.22
C HIS A 21 -25.63 -19.77 -29.93
N ILE A 22 -25.72 -18.44 -30.00
CA ILE A 22 -26.40 -17.63 -28.99
C ILE A 22 -27.88 -17.63 -29.37
N THR A 23 -28.68 -18.46 -28.70
CA THR A 23 -30.13 -18.34 -28.76
C THR A 23 -30.53 -17.00 -28.16
N ARG A 24 -31.15 -16.17 -29.00
CA ARG A 24 -31.74 -14.88 -28.67
C ARG A 24 -32.61 -15.01 -27.40
N ALA A 25 -32.20 -14.33 -26.32
CA ALA A 25 -32.96 -14.28 -25.08
C ALA A 25 -34.27 -13.50 -25.30
N ILE A 26 -35.38 -14.23 -25.43
CA ILE A 26 -36.72 -13.66 -25.27
C ILE A 26 -37.00 -13.58 -23.77
N ARG A 27 -37.48 -12.41 -23.35
CA ARG A 27 -37.86 -12.05 -21.98
C ARG A 27 -38.77 -13.13 -21.36
N ASN A 28 -38.45 -13.49 -20.12
CA ASN A 28 -39.31 -14.12 -19.11
C ASN A 28 -39.82 -15.53 -19.44
N ALA A 29 -38.92 -16.49 -19.68
CA ALA A 29 -39.27 -17.91 -19.68
C ALA A 29 -39.04 -18.53 -18.29
N TYR A 30 -40.05 -19.28 -17.81
CA TYR A 30 -40.06 -20.05 -16.56
C TYR A 30 -38.72 -20.78 -16.31
N GLU A 31 -38.16 -20.55 -15.14
CA GLU A 31 -36.91 -21.15 -14.67
C GLU A 31 -37.24 -22.45 -13.92
N GLY A 32 -37.61 -23.48 -14.68
CA GLY A 32 -37.98 -24.79 -14.12
C GLY A 32 -36.81 -25.50 -13.44
N PRO A 33 -37.08 -26.36 -12.43
CA PRO A 33 -36.05 -27.17 -11.78
C PRO A 33 -35.38 -28.11 -12.80
N GLY A 34 -34.04 -28.07 -12.89
CA GLY A 34 -33.26 -28.87 -13.85
C GLY A 34 -32.38 -28.07 -14.82
N LYS A 35 -32.38 -26.74 -14.75
CA LYS A 35 -31.38 -25.92 -15.44
C LYS A 35 -30.09 -25.83 -14.62
N THR A 36 -28.95 -26.05 -15.27
CA THR A 36 -27.63 -25.81 -14.67
C THR A 36 -27.43 -24.32 -14.49
N THR A 37 -27.45 -23.84 -13.25
CA THR A 37 -27.03 -22.46 -12.94
C THR A 37 -25.51 -22.41 -12.95
N VAL A 38 -24.94 -21.47 -13.70
CA VAL A 38 -23.49 -21.20 -13.68
C VAL A 38 -23.27 -20.04 -12.73
N THR A 39 -22.81 -20.32 -11.51
CA THR A 39 -22.31 -19.29 -10.61
C THR A 39 -20.82 -19.09 -10.90
N PHE A 40 -20.46 -17.86 -11.27
CA PHE A 40 -19.06 -17.49 -11.36
C PHE A 40 -18.52 -17.35 -9.94
N ILE A 41 -17.80 -18.36 -9.47
CA ILE A 41 -17.20 -18.45 -8.12
C ILE A 41 -16.46 -17.15 -7.75
N SER A 42 -15.82 -16.50 -8.73
CA SER A 42 -15.12 -15.22 -8.57
C SER A 42 -15.97 -14.09 -7.97
N LYS A 43 -17.29 -14.11 -8.18
CA LYS A 43 -18.21 -13.07 -7.67
C LYS A 43 -18.67 -13.32 -6.23
N GLU A 44 -18.53 -14.55 -5.72
CA GLU A 44 -18.91 -14.93 -4.35
C GLU A 44 -17.80 -14.67 -3.34
N ILE A 45 -16.55 -14.67 -3.81
CA ILE A 45 -15.40 -14.27 -3.01
C ILE A 45 -15.41 -12.73 -2.94
N GLY A 46 -16.14 -12.16 -1.96
CA GLY A 46 -16.27 -10.71 -1.66
C GLY A 46 -14.98 -9.84 -1.74
N SER A 47 -15.11 -8.52 -1.63
CA SER A 47 -13.97 -7.61 -1.84
C SER A 47 -12.81 -7.85 -0.86
N ARG A 48 -11.59 -7.64 -1.34
CA ARG A 48 -10.38 -7.67 -0.50
C ARG A 48 -10.29 -6.39 0.32
N LEU A 49 -9.82 -6.52 1.55
CA LEU A 49 -9.59 -5.39 2.45
C LEU A 49 -8.26 -4.74 2.16
N LEU A 50 -8.29 -3.45 1.83
CA LEU A 50 -7.10 -2.64 1.58
C LEU A 50 -7.07 -1.48 2.57
N VAL A 51 -5.88 -1.04 2.91
CA VAL A 51 -5.67 0.12 3.78
C VAL A 51 -5.63 1.38 2.91
N ASN A 52 -6.60 2.28 3.12
CA ASN A 52 -6.64 3.57 2.44
C ASN A 52 -5.82 4.63 3.20
N GLN A 53 -5.93 4.64 4.53
CA GLN A 53 -5.28 5.66 5.36
C GLN A 53 -4.78 5.05 6.66
N CYS A 54 -3.61 5.49 7.10
CA CYS A 54 -2.97 5.12 8.36
C CYS A 54 -2.75 6.39 9.19
N ASN A 55 -3.39 6.46 10.34
CA ASN A 55 -3.31 7.56 11.30
C ASN A 55 -2.83 7.04 12.66
N GLU A 56 -2.48 7.95 13.57
CA GLU A 56 -2.03 7.63 14.94
C GLU A 56 -3.05 6.81 15.74
N ILE A 57 -4.34 7.02 15.46
CA ILE A 57 -5.44 6.33 16.15
C ILE A 57 -5.67 4.94 15.54
N GLY A 58 -5.33 4.72 14.27
CA GLY A 58 -5.67 3.48 13.58
C GLY A 58 -5.73 3.59 12.06
N PHE A 59 -6.53 2.72 11.44
CA PHE A 59 -6.53 2.46 10.00
C PHE A 59 -7.91 2.66 9.40
N THR A 60 -7.97 3.27 8.22
CA THR A 60 -9.20 3.36 7.42
C THR A 60 -9.08 2.42 6.23
N LEU A 61 -10.07 1.55 6.07
CA LEU A 61 -10.12 0.56 5.00
C LEU A 61 -10.86 1.08 3.77
N ASN A 62 -10.66 0.42 2.63
CA ASN A 62 -11.37 0.67 1.37
C ASN A 62 -12.90 0.54 1.48
N THR A 63 -13.40 -0.22 2.46
CA THR A 63 -14.84 -0.35 2.74
C THR A 63 -15.44 0.88 3.44
N GLY A 64 -14.61 1.88 3.80
CA GLY A 64 -15.02 3.02 4.64
C GLY A 64 -14.99 2.72 6.14
N THR A 65 -14.71 1.48 6.54
CA THR A 65 -14.59 1.09 7.96
C THR A 65 -13.31 1.63 8.56
N LYS A 66 -13.40 2.17 9.78
CA LYS A 66 -12.26 2.64 10.57
C LYS A 66 -11.98 1.66 11.71
N ILE A 67 -10.75 1.19 11.79
CA ILE A 67 -10.25 0.34 12.87
C ILE A 67 -9.39 1.20 13.78
N ILE A 68 -9.64 1.12 15.09
CA ILE A 68 -8.91 1.86 16.10
C ILE A 68 -7.91 0.91 16.78
N GLY A 69 -6.67 1.36 16.92
CA GLY A 69 -5.60 0.61 17.57
C GLY A 69 -4.89 -0.40 16.69
N PRO A 70 -4.01 -1.23 17.29
CA PRO A 70 -3.29 -2.29 16.58
C PRO A 70 -4.24 -3.34 16.02
N THR A 71 -3.94 -3.80 14.80
CA THR A 71 -4.82 -4.69 14.06
C THR A 71 -4.05 -5.69 13.23
N ILE A 72 -4.63 -6.86 13.04
CA ILE A 72 -4.16 -7.89 12.12
C ILE A 72 -5.14 -7.91 10.94
N LEU A 73 -4.63 -7.59 9.75
CA LEU A 73 -5.38 -7.59 8.50
C LEU A 73 -5.11 -8.89 7.74
N PHE A 74 -6.18 -9.62 7.52
CA PHE A 74 -6.27 -10.71 6.56
C PHE A 74 -6.82 -10.16 5.25
N PRO A 75 -6.68 -10.90 4.12
CA PRO A 75 -7.15 -10.45 2.82
C PRO A 75 -8.60 -9.97 2.79
N ARG A 76 -9.45 -10.49 3.69
CA ARG A 76 -10.90 -10.27 3.74
C ARG A 76 -11.44 -9.95 5.14
N HIS A 77 -10.60 -10.02 6.16
CA HIS A 77 -11.02 -9.89 7.56
C HIS A 77 -10.03 -9.02 8.31
N ALA A 78 -10.50 -8.35 9.35
CA ALA A 78 -9.64 -7.58 10.24
C ALA A 78 -9.92 -7.98 11.68
N VAL A 79 -8.88 -8.14 12.48
CA VAL A 79 -8.98 -8.57 13.88
C VAL A 79 -8.13 -7.63 14.74
N CYS A 80 -8.69 -7.13 15.83
CA CYS A 80 -7.94 -6.28 16.76
C CYS A 80 -6.80 -7.07 17.40
N TRP A 81 -5.63 -6.44 17.50
CA TRP A 81 -4.45 -7.05 18.08
C TRP A 81 -4.21 -6.52 19.49
N ASN A 82 -4.17 -7.42 20.47
CA ASN A 82 -4.05 -7.04 21.88
C ASN A 82 -2.61 -6.71 22.29
N ILE A 83 -2.09 -5.60 21.80
CA ILE A 83 -0.81 -5.02 22.21
C ILE A 83 -0.92 -3.49 22.27
N ALA A 84 -0.08 -2.84 23.08
CA ALA A 84 -0.08 -1.37 23.19
C ALA A 84 0.94 -0.69 22.25
N SER A 85 2.07 -1.36 21.95
CA SER A 85 3.14 -0.85 21.09
C SER A 85 4.02 -1.99 20.61
N SER A 86 4.94 -1.73 19.65
CA SER A 86 5.80 -2.80 19.13
C SER A 86 6.69 -3.44 20.21
N ARG A 87 7.00 -2.73 21.30
CA ARG A 87 7.76 -3.28 22.44
C ARG A 87 7.06 -4.43 23.15
N HIS A 88 5.75 -4.54 23.00
CA HIS A 88 4.94 -5.60 23.61
C HIS A 88 4.78 -6.83 22.70
N ILE A 89 5.47 -6.85 21.55
CA ILE A 89 5.49 -8.03 20.68
C ILE A 89 6.30 -9.13 21.36
N ASN A 90 5.61 -10.21 21.70
CA ASN A 90 6.15 -11.42 22.28
C ASN A 90 5.52 -12.66 21.63
N GLU A 91 5.98 -13.85 22.01
CA GLU A 91 5.48 -15.12 21.46
C GLU A 91 3.97 -15.30 21.68
N ALA A 92 3.43 -14.88 22.83
CA ALA A 92 2.00 -14.94 23.12
C ALA A 92 1.17 -14.02 22.21
N SER A 93 1.66 -12.81 21.92
CA SER A 93 1.02 -11.85 21.01
C SER A 93 1.00 -12.34 19.56
N LEU A 94 1.94 -13.21 19.19
CA LEU A 94 2.07 -13.82 17.87
C LEU A 94 1.45 -15.22 17.77
N SER A 95 0.88 -15.74 18.88
CA SER A 95 0.29 -17.08 18.92
C SER A 95 -0.83 -17.29 17.91
N LEU A 96 -1.54 -16.23 17.50
CA LEU A 96 -2.55 -16.35 16.45
C LEU A 96 -1.95 -16.96 15.17
N PHE A 97 -0.72 -16.60 14.80
CA PHE A 97 -0.09 -17.05 13.57
C PHE A 97 0.34 -18.53 13.60
N THR A 98 0.44 -19.15 14.78
CA THR A 98 0.83 -20.56 14.90
C THR A 98 -0.32 -21.52 14.61
N VAL A 99 -1.56 -21.04 14.67
CA VAL A 99 -2.78 -21.84 14.48
C VAL A 99 -3.48 -21.60 13.14
N LEU A 100 -2.96 -20.68 12.31
CA LEU A 100 -3.56 -20.37 11.02
C LEU A 100 -3.34 -21.49 10.00
N GLU A 101 -4.43 -21.98 9.42
CA GLU A 101 -4.45 -22.88 8.28
C GLU A 101 -5.37 -22.32 7.18
N PRO A 102 -4.91 -22.18 5.92
CA PRO A 102 -3.55 -22.44 5.44
C PRO A 102 -2.52 -21.47 6.05
N LYS A 103 -1.22 -21.80 5.96
CA LYS A 103 -0.15 -20.87 6.36
C LYS A 103 -0.06 -19.67 5.40
N PRO A 104 0.10 -18.44 5.91
CA PRO A 104 0.31 -17.26 5.07
C PRO A 104 1.61 -17.34 4.28
N ASP A 105 1.56 -16.89 3.03
CA ASP A 105 2.72 -16.78 2.15
C ASP A 105 3.69 -15.70 2.63
N LEU A 106 3.15 -14.64 3.25
CA LEU A 106 3.91 -13.52 3.80
C LEU A 106 3.18 -12.92 5.01
N LEU A 107 3.93 -12.68 6.08
CA LEU A 107 3.53 -11.88 7.24
C LEU A 107 4.27 -10.53 7.23
N VAL A 108 3.54 -9.45 7.03
CA VAL A 108 4.09 -8.09 7.10
C VAL A 108 3.85 -7.52 8.49
N ILE A 109 4.90 -7.13 9.20
CA ILE A 109 4.80 -6.52 10.53
C ILE A 109 5.12 -5.03 10.42
N GLY A 110 4.11 -4.20 10.63
CA GLY A 110 4.19 -2.75 10.60
C GLY A 110 4.44 -2.19 12.00
N LEU A 111 5.66 -1.71 12.22
CA LEU A 111 6.07 -1.10 13.49
C LEU A 111 5.60 0.35 13.61
N ASP A 112 5.31 0.75 14.85
CA ASP A 112 4.82 2.08 15.22
C ASP A 112 5.89 3.19 15.24
N ASP A 113 7.17 2.83 15.35
CA ASP A 113 8.30 3.75 15.43
C ASP A 113 9.57 3.10 14.86
N GLN A 114 10.65 3.86 14.80
CA GLN A 114 11.98 3.33 14.53
C GLN A 114 12.59 2.76 15.81
N TYR A 115 13.16 1.57 15.71
CA TYR A 115 13.76 0.86 16.83
C TYR A 115 15.22 0.51 16.56
N ASP A 116 15.99 0.36 17.64
CA ASP A 116 17.42 0.05 17.59
C ASP A 116 17.66 -1.37 17.06
N PHE A 117 18.91 -1.61 16.63
CA PHE A 117 19.32 -2.89 16.04
C PHE A 117 19.06 -4.09 16.94
N GLU A 118 19.31 -3.97 18.25
CA GLU A 118 19.12 -5.05 19.22
C GLU A 118 17.65 -5.46 19.33
N PHE A 119 16.75 -4.47 19.39
CA PHE A 119 15.30 -4.72 19.38
C PHE A 119 14.87 -5.41 18.09
N MET A 120 15.35 -4.92 16.94
CA MET A 120 15.07 -5.51 15.63
C MET A 120 15.59 -6.95 15.51
N LYS A 121 16.70 -7.28 16.17
CA LYS A 121 17.22 -8.65 16.22
C LYS A 121 16.32 -9.56 17.06
N ASN A 122 15.88 -9.10 18.23
CA ASN A 122 15.01 -9.88 19.13
C ASN A 122 13.66 -10.20 18.45
N ILE A 123 12.99 -9.20 17.86
CA ILE A 123 11.71 -9.42 17.19
C ILE A 123 11.84 -10.38 16.01
N ARG A 124 12.94 -10.30 15.23
CA ARG A 124 13.20 -11.24 14.14
C ARG A 124 13.34 -12.67 14.65
N GLN A 125 14.03 -12.88 15.76
CA GLN A 125 14.14 -14.21 16.38
C GLN A 125 12.78 -14.75 16.83
N CYS A 126 11.94 -13.90 17.42
CA CYS A 126 10.57 -14.28 17.79
C CYS A 126 9.74 -14.68 16.57
N VAL A 127 9.78 -13.90 15.49
CA VAL A 127 8.99 -14.11 14.28
C VAL A 127 9.47 -15.33 13.48
N GLN A 128 10.78 -15.60 13.46
CA GLN A 128 11.35 -16.78 12.80
C GLN A 128 10.77 -18.10 13.31
N LYS A 129 10.38 -18.16 14.59
CA LYS A 129 9.75 -19.36 15.20
C LYS A 129 8.39 -19.70 14.55
N LEU A 130 7.71 -18.73 13.94
CA LEU A 130 6.42 -18.94 13.30
C LEU A 130 6.52 -19.76 12.01
N ASN A 131 7.72 -19.89 11.44
CA ASN A 131 7.97 -20.58 10.16
C ASN A 131 7.09 -20.03 9.01
N ILE A 132 6.99 -18.70 8.96
CA ILE A 132 6.28 -17.92 7.95
C ILE A 132 7.28 -16.90 7.38
N ALA A 133 7.27 -16.68 6.06
CA ALA A 133 8.09 -15.62 5.48
C ALA A 133 7.60 -14.26 6.02
N SER A 134 8.49 -13.46 6.61
CA SER A 134 8.09 -12.24 7.31
C SER A 134 8.90 -11.02 6.91
N GLU A 135 8.22 -9.88 6.72
CA GLU A 135 8.86 -8.58 6.49
C GLU A 135 8.52 -7.62 7.65
N ILE A 136 9.55 -7.08 8.31
CA ILE A 136 9.40 -6.15 9.43
C ILE A 136 9.83 -4.76 8.96
N VAL A 137 8.87 -3.83 8.87
CA VAL A 137 9.05 -2.48 8.31
C VAL A 137 8.23 -1.45 9.08
N SER A 138 8.36 -0.16 8.73
CA SER A 138 7.49 0.88 9.27
C SER A 138 6.04 0.64 8.86
N VAL A 139 5.09 1.04 9.72
CA VAL A 139 3.64 0.85 9.47
C VAL A 139 3.18 1.40 8.13
N HIS A 140 3.66 2.58 7.70
CA HIS A 140 3.30 3.15 6.40
C HIS A 140 3.76 2.28 5.23
N LYS A 141 4.99 1.76 5.29
CA LYS A 141 5.51 0.85 4.27
C LYS A 141 4.78 -0.49 4.30
N ALA A 142 4.48 -1.00 5.49
CA ALA A 142 3.73 -2.23 5.67
C ALA A 142 2.35 -2.16 5.00
N CYS A 143 1.63 -1.03 5.12
CA CYS A 143 0.35 -0.82 4.46
C CYS A 143 0.47 -0.94 2.94
N THR A 144 1.51 -0.32 2.35
CA THR A 144 1.75 -0.39 0.91
C THR A 144 2.08 -1.80 0.43
N VAL A 145 2.97 -2.51 1.14
CA VAL A 145 3.35 -3.89 0.81
C VAL A 145 2.15 -4.82 0.91
N TYR A 146 1.38 -4.70 2.00
CA TYR A 146 0.15 -5.47 2.18
C TYR A 146 -0.85 -5.23 1.05
N ASN A 147 -1.13 -3.97 0.71
CA ASN A 147 -2.08 -3.66 -0.36
C ASN A 147 -1.64 -4.28 -1.70
N PHE A 148 -0.37 -4.12 -2.06
CA PHE A 148 0.17 -4.66 -3.31
C PHE A 148 0.00 -6.18 -3.41
N ILE A 149 0.42 -6.91 -2.37
CA ILE A 149 0.40 -8.38 -2.37
C ILE A 149 -1.03 -8.91 -2.22
N ASN A 150 -1.87 -8.21 -1.47
CA ASN A 150 -3.27 -8.57 -1.33
C ASN A 150 -4.03 -8.37 -2.65
N GLU A 151 -3.77 -7.27 -3.37
CA GLU A 151 -4.31 -7.02 -4.71
C GLU A 151 -3.83 -8.06 -5.74
N GLU A 152 -2.57 -8.52 -5.66
CA GLU A 152 -2.05 -9.63 -6.45
C GLU A 152 -2.85 -10.94 -6.21
N GLY A 153 -3.52 -11.03 -5.05
CA GLY A 153 -4.38 -12.15 -4.69
C GLY A 153 -3.66 -13.26 -3.93
N ARG A 154 -2.45 -13.00 -3.46
CA ARG A 154 -1.68 -13.93 -2.61
C ARG A 154 -2.18 -13.91 -1.16
N TYR A 155 -1.90 -14.97 -0.42
CA TYR A 155 -2.35 -15.07 0.96
C TYR A 155 -1.38 -14.35 1.90
N VAL A 156 -1.54 -13.03 2.01
CA VAL A 156 -0.74 -12.15 2.86
C VAL A 156 -1.51 -11.73 4.12
N ILE A 157 -0.80 -11.61 5.23
CA ILE A 157 -1.34 -11.07 6.48
C ILE A 157 -0.47 -9.90 6.93
N ALA A 158 -1.09 -8.84 7.43
CA ALA A 158 -0.38 -7.70 8.00
C ALA A 158 -0.72 -7.50 9.47
N ALA A 159 0.29 -7.54 10.34
CA ALA A 159 0.19 -7.15 11.75
C ALA A 159 0.64 -5.69 11.89
N LEU A 160 -0.31 -4.78 12.05
CA LEU A 160 -0.09 -3.34 11.97
C LEU A 160 -0.31 -2.68 13.32
N ILE A 161 0.64 -1.82 13.70
CA ILE A 161 0.56 -0.99 14.90
C ILE A 161 0.51 0.47 14.43
N PRO A 162 -0.49 1.26 14.83
CA PRO A 162 -0.59 2.66 14.44
C PRO A 162 0.70 3.41 14.78
N PRO A 163 1.13 4.35 13.92
CA PRO A 163 2.34 5.11 14.17
C PRO A 163 2.21 5.90 15.48
N LYS A 164 3.30 5.98 16.24
CA LYS A 164 3.38 6.96 17.31
C LYS A 164 3.30 8.37 16.72
N GLN A 165 2.75 9.31 17.49
CA GLN A 165 2.69 10.71 17.07
C GLN A 165 4.06 11.14 16.52
N PRO A 166 4.10 11.77 15.32
CA PRO A 166 5.36 12.27 14.81
C PRO A 166 5.90 13.24 15.83
N LYS A 167 7.15 13.02 16.28
CA LYS A 167 7.89 14.01 17.06
C LYS A 167 8.09 15.21 16.14
N VAL A 168 7.13 16.12 16.09
CA VAL A 168 7.28 17.38 15.36
C VAL A 168 8.51 18.05 15.99
N PRO A 169 9.61 18.23 15.24
CA PRO A 169 10.73 18.99 15.76
C PRO A 169 10.16 20.39 16.03
N LEU A 170 10.16 20.81 17.29
CA LEU A 170 9.81 22.18 17.66
C LEU A 170 10.66 23.09 16.78
N LYS A 171 10.05 23.76 15.80
CA LYS A 171 10.76 24.73 14.99
C LYS A 171 11.17 25.84 15.95
N LEU A 172 12.46 25.93 16.28
CA LEU A 172 13.02 27.09 16.96
C LEU A 172 12.62 28.33 16.18
N GLY A 173 12.01 29.29 16.87
CA GLY A 173 11.50 30.53 16.29
C GLY A 173 12.56 31.19 15.41
N GLN A 174 12.13 31.63 14.23
CA GLN A 174 12.94 32.48 13.37
C GLN A 174 13.41 33.67 14.20
N ARG A 175 14.73 33.86 14.31
CA ARG A 175 15.29 35.10 14.87
C ARG A 175 14.87 36.24 13.95
N ASP A 176 14.11 37.18 14.50
CA ASP A 176 13.73 38.40 13.79
C ASP A 176 14.96 39.10 13.21
N SER A 177 14.84 39.52 11.96
CA SER A 177 15.87 40.22 11.19
C SER A 177 16.30 41.50 11.93
N VAL A 178 17.57 41.58 12.32
CA VAL A 178 18.19 42.82 12.79
C VAL A 178 18.06 43.88 11.69
N LYS A 179 17.32 44.96 11.96
CA LYS A 179 17.27 46.15 11.10
C LYS A 179 18.67 46.79 11.06
N GLN A 180 19.28 46.84 9.89
CA GLN A 180 20.48 47.65 9.68
C GLN A 180 20.12 49.13 9.88
N ILE A 181 20.80 49.77 10.83
CA ILE A 181 20.81 51.21 11.01
C ILE A 181 21.81 51.76 9.98
N THR A 182 21.31 52.48 8.99
CA THR A 182 22.14 53.24 8.05
C THR A 182 22.50 54.56 8.70
N ASP A 183 23.67 54.65 9.31
CA ASP A 183 24.27 55.92 9.71
C ASP A 183 25.10 56.48 8.55
N SER A 184 24.69 57.64 8.07
CA SER A 184 25.43 58.50 7.16
C SER A 184 26.58 59.20 7.89
N ASN A 185 27.83 59.10 7.39
CA ASN A 185 28.64 60.27 6.97
C ASN A 185 30.15 60.02 6.71
N SER A 186 30.68 60.91 5.85
CA SER A 186 32.08 61.28 5.55
C SER A 186 32.70 60.60 4.30
N ALA A 187 33.39 61.29 3.38
CA ALA A 187 34.10 62.56 3.46
C ALA A 187 34.21 63.34 2.12
N LYS A 188 34.48 64.65 2.30
CA LYS A 188 34.78 65.79 1.40
C LYS A 188 35.69 65.54 0.18
N SER A 189 35.47 66.33 -0.88
CA SER A 189 36.46 67.30 -1.39
C SER A 189 35.74 68.43 -2.16
N GLY A 190 36.20 69.68 -2.06
CA GLY A 190 35.57 70.85 -2.66
C GLY A 190 36.51 71.67 -3.54
N LYS A 191 35.95 72.68 -4.23
CA LYS A 191 36.59 73.97 -4.60
C LYS A 191 35.61 74.87 -5.40
N THR A 192 35.54 76.14 -4.97
CA THR A 192 35.45 77.45 -5.72
C THR A 192 34.66 77.52 -7.05
N ASP A 193 33.78 78.49 -7.31
CA ASP A 193 34.04 79.94 -7.32
C ASP A 193 32.74 80.81 -7.41
N SER A 194 32.73 81.91 -6.65
CA SER A 194 32.47 83.31 -7.07
C SER A 194 31.34 83.71 -8.05
N ALA A 195 30.36 84.51 -7.56
CA ALA A 195 30.08 85.91 -7.97
C ALA A 195 28.59 86.32 -8.23
N LYS A 196 28.18 87.42 -7.54
CA LYS A 196 27.26 88.55 -7.89
C LYS A 196 25.81 88.27 -8.36
N THR A 197 24.79 89.11 -8.16
CA THR A 197 24.38 90.22 -7.26
C THR A 197 23.02 90.70 -7.80
N LYS A 198 22.08 91.00 -6.89
CA LYS A 198 20.84 91.80 -7.03
C LYS A 198 19.78 91.36 -8.04
#